data_AF-A0A948Q5U6-F1
#
_entry.id   AF-A0A948Q5U6-F1
#
_cell.length_a   1.000
_cell.length_b   1.000
_cell.length_c   1.000
_cell.angle_alpha   90.00
_cell.angle_beta   90.00
_cell.angle_gamma   90.00
#
_symmetry.space_group_name_H-M   'P 1'
#
loop_
_entity.id
_entity.type
_entity.pdbx_description
1 polymer ?
#
loop_
_entity_poly.entity_id
_entity_poly.type
_entity_poly.pdbx_seq_one_letter_code
_entity_poly.pdbx_strand_id
1 'polypeptide(L)'
;MTETNAQGPSLIKLGKLANSKEFEKLEGLWLEALNQTGYTWRELLPIAGQVGRQGAAGRADTLLEMLIGWVEENRGPAQALEAVRKAADQLPGGKGIRGNLKRLFLLQNDNDPELADLADLLLEREEQLDTVVAMLELYSKLRPGCYASAPDFLIPGIVEEFTGSAGRVRLRFGDRHAEYGALTVQRLVPRSPDHFPSLVLYDPSRLRDVVRDDPSGFIKLALNSNREQRLSYRDLKQTVTDLLGEKGWRDWWKAAKPALKRDPLIGMSEGSQPVFRLMRQEERYEDKLRREFDYAKNAHERLLKVMAYLDEIGREERNGSCQGCADEELLLYLGNGAAKSAVACLQDQQPVLALAGLAIHAEVAARGVAVARPNPRAASQVLDRIKDPGVLAGELGEGLLNRVLVYLREAMPEEWGKVWASVLARAGKRMCDVIAKGLLEGGQQEVLAAALQAAVERPTNSPDLLDWLWRTRFTSGPAGQFLAG
;
A
#
# COMPACT_ATOMS: atom_id res chain seq x y z
N MET A 1 -20.91 -49.00 31.08
CA MET A 1 -21.76 -47.88 30.65
C MET A 1 -21.66 -47.82 29.14
N THR A 2 -22.72 -48.24 28.46
CA THR A 2 -22.83 -48.28 27.00
C THR A 2 -23.05 -46.86 26.48
N GLU A 3 -22.03 -46.28 25.86
CA GLU A 3 -22.20 -45.12 24.97
C GLU A 3 -22.83 -45.63 23.68
N THR A 4 -24.15 -45.46 23.59
CA THR A 4 -24.91 -45.65 22.36
C THR A 4 -24.49 -44.56 21.37
N ASN A 5 -23.47 -44.83 20.56
CA ASN A 5 -23.14 -44.01 19.40
C ASN A 5 -24.30 -44.11 18.40
N ALA A 6 -25.28 -43.21 18.52
CA ALA A 6 -26.32 -43.01 17.53
C ALA A 6 -25.67 -42.43 16.26
N GLN A 7 -25.11 -43.30 15.41
CA GLN A 7 -24.68 -42.94 14.08
C GLN A 7 -25.94 -42.67 13.24
N GLY A 8 -26.36 -41.41 13.18
CA GLY A 8 -27.40 -40.97 12.26
C GLY A 8 -27.09 -41.24 10.78
N PRO A 9 -28.01 -40.93 9.86
CA PRO A 9 -27.93 -41.37 8.47
C PRO A 9 -26.77 -40.74 7.69
N SER A 10 -25.91 -41.55 7.07
CA SER A 10 -24.84 -41.03 6.20
C SER A 10 -25.40 -40.40 4.90
N LEU A 11 -24.69 -39.41 4.33
CA LEU A 11 -25.05 -38.81 3.02
C LEU A 11 -25.21 -39.86 1.91
N ILE A 12 -24.37 -40.90 1.92
CA ILE A 12 -24.46 -42.01 0.96
C ILE A 12 -25.81 -42.74 1.09
N LYS A 13 -26.26 -43.00 2.33
CA LYS A 13 -27.55 -43.64 2.59
C LYS A 13 -28.70 -42.75 2.12
N LEU A 14 -28.69 -41.47 2.49
CA LEU A 14 -29.72 -40.50 2.11
C LEU A 14 -29.81 -40.33 0.58
N GLY A 15 -28.66 -40.19 -0.09
CA GLY A 15 -28.58 -40.10 -1.55
C GLY A 15 -29.06 -41.38 -2.25
N LYS A 16 -28.76 -42.57 -1.70
CA LYS A 16 -29.32 -43.84 -2.22
C LYS A 16 -30.84 -43.87 -2.13
N LEU A 17 -31.42 -43.48 -0.99
CA LEU A 17 -32.88 -43.44 -0.80
C LEU A 17 -33.55 -42.46 -1.77
N ALA A 18 -32.95 -41.28 -2.00
CA ALA A 18 -33.44 -40.33 -3.00
C ALA A 18 -33.40 -40.91 -4.43
N ASN A 19 -32.33 -41.63 -4.77
CA ASN A 19 -32.17 -42.25 -6.10
C ASN A 19 -33.07 -43.48 -6.31
N SER A 20 -33.31 -44.28 -5.28
CA SER A 20 -34.20 -45.45 -5.32
C SER A 20 -35.70 -45.09 -5.18
N LYS A 21 -36.03 -43.79 -5.10
CA LYS A 21 -37.38 -43.27 -4.89
C LYS A 21 -38.03 -43.74 -3.58
N GLU A 22 -37.23 -44.09 -2.58
CA GLU A 22 -37.68 -44.46 -1.24
C GLU A 22 -37.91 -43.21 -0.38
N PHE A 23 -38.76 -42.29 -0.86
CA PHE A 23 -38.90 -40.95 -0.28
C PHE A 23 -39.46 -40.94 1.14
N GLU A 24 -40.38 -41.85 1.50
CA GLU A 24 -40.92 -41.93 2.86
C GLU A 24 -39.84 -42.28 3.90
N LYS A 25 -38.91 -43.17 3.52
CA LYS A 25 -37.77 -43.52 4.38
C LYS A 25 -36.79 -42.35 4.49
N LEU A 26 -36.61 -41.61 3.40
CA LEU A 26 -35.77 -40.41 3.39
C LEU A 26 -36.34 -39.32 4.30
N GLU A 27 -37.64 -39.05 4.20
CA GLU A 27 -38.38 -38.10 5.05
C GLU A 27 -38.28 -38.47 6.53
N GLY A 28 -38.47 -39.75 6.87
CA GLY A 28 -38.34 -40.23 8.25
C GLY A 28 -36.94 -40.09 8.85
N LEU A 29 -35.90 -39.97 8.03
CA LEU A 29 -34.51 -39.76 8.45
C LEU A 29 -34.07 -38.28 8.38
N TRP A 30 -34.90 -37.38 7.85
CA TRP A 30 -34.48 -36.04 7.48
C TRP A 30 -34.15 -35.14 8.69
N LEU A 31 -34.97 -35.19 9.76
CA LEU A 31 -34.70 -34.43 10.98
C LEU A 31 -33.43 -34.90 11.69
N GLU A 32 -33.17 -36.20 11.71
CA GLU A 32 -31.93 -36.75 12.25
C GLU A 32 -30.72 -36.32 11.41
N ALA A 33 -30.88 -36.28 10.08
CA ALA A 33 -29.86 -35.81 9.17
C ALA A 33 -29.52 -34.32 9.37
N LEU A 34 -30.52 -33.46 9.56
CA LEU A 34 -30.31 -32.03 9.82
C LEU A 34 -29.52 -31.77 11.11
N ASN A 35 -29.72 -32.59 12.14
CA ASN A 35 -29.04 -32.46 13.43
C ASN A 35 -27.68 -33.18 13.49
N GLN A 36 -27.23 -33.80 12.40
CA GLN A 36 -25.97 -34.52 12.36
C GLN A 36 -24.76 -33.60 12.15
N THR A 37 -23.61 -33.99 12.71
CA THR A 37 -22.34 -33.23 12.61
C THR A 37 -21.40 -33.75 11.52
N GLY A 38 -21.71 -34.91 10.92
CA GLY A 38 -20.85 -35.57 9.93
C GLY A 38 -20.85 -34.92 8.54
N TYR A 39 -21.69 -33.91 8.33
CA TYR A 39 -21.82 -33.13 7.10
C TYR A 39 -22.56 -31.83 7.39
N THR A 40 -22.63 -30.95 6.41
CA THR A 40 -23.27 -29.64 6.49
C THR A 40 -24.65 -29.62 5.83
N TRP A 41 -25.49 -28.66 6.19
CA TRP A 41 -26.78 -28.43 5.52
C TRP A 41 -26.62 -28.21 4.00
N ARG A 42 -25.47 -27.66 3.57
CA ARG A 42 -25.17 -27.45 2.14
C ARG A 42 -25.10 -28.77 1.36
N GLU A 43 -24.65 -29.84 2.02
CA GLU A 43 -24.53 -31.17 1.42
C GLU A 43 -25.86 -31.94 1.36
N LEU A 44 -26.86 -31.50 2.14
CA LEU A 44 -28.22 -32.05 2.10
C LEU A 44 -29.07 -31.48 0.97
N LEU A 45 -28.80 -30.25 0.53
CA LEU A 45 -29.56 -29.59 -0.55
C LEU A 45 -29.63 -30.41 -1.85
N PRO A 46 -28.53 -30.98 -2.40
CA PRO A 46 -28.60 -31.78 -3.61
C PRO A 46 -29.44 -33.05 -3.47
N ILE A 47 -29.55 -33.59 -2.25
CA ILE A 47 -30.36 -34.78 -1.95
C ILE A 47 -31.84 -34.44 -2.06
N ALA A 48 -32.28 -33.32 -1.46
CA ALA A 48 -33.65 -32.84 -1.61
C ALA A 48 -33.95 -32.44 -3.07
N GLY A 49 -33.02 -31.77 -3.75
CA GLY A 49 -33.13 -31.48 -5.19
C GLY A 49 -33.29 -32.74 -6.05
N GLN A 50 -32.60 -33.83 -5.67
CA GLN A 50 -32.73 -35.11 -6.37
C GLN A 50 -34.13 -35.70 -6.24
N VAL A 51 -34.80 -35.56 -5.09
CA VAL A 51 -36.20 -35.96 -4.92
C VAL A 51 -37.11 -35.24 -5.93
N GLY A 52 -36.87 -33.95 -6.15
CA GLY A 52 -37.59 -33.13 -7.12
C GLY A 52 -37.36 -33.63 -8.55
N ARG A 53 -36.10 -33.83 -8.95
CA ARG A 53 -35.72 -34.37 -10.27
C ARG A 53 -36.29 -35.76 -10.54
N GLN A 54 -36.56 -36.54 -9.50
CA GLN A 54 -37.17 -37.88 -9.60
C GLN A 54 -38.71 -37.85 -9.70
N GLY A 55 -39.31 -36.67 -9.81
CA GLY A 55 -40.75 -36.46 -10.04
C GLY A 55 -41.57 -36.17 -8.78
N ALA A 56 -40.92 -36.00 -7.62
CA ALA A 56 -41.57 -35.76 -6.34
C ALA A 56 -41.35 -34.32 -5.83
N ALA A 57 -41.66 -33.32 -6.66
CA ALA A 57 -41.39 -31.91 -6.38
C ALA A 57 -42.00 -31.41 -5.05
N GLY A 58 -43.23 -31.81 -4.69
CA GLY A 58 -43.84 -31.39 -3.42
C GLY A 58 -43.13 -31.94 -2.18
N ARG A 59 -42.60 -33.17 -2.26
CA ARG A 59 -41.78 -33.76 -1.19
C ARG A 59 -40.43 -33.05 -1.08
N ALA A 60 -39.80 -32.76 -2.23
CA ALA A 60 -38.57 -31.98 -2.27
C ALA A 60 -38.74 -30.58 -1.66
N ASP A 61 -39.84 -29.90 -1.97
CA ASP A 61 -40.19 -28.59 -1.40
C ASP A 61 -40.29 -28.66 0.13
N THR A 62 -41.00 -29.67 0.66
CA THR A 62 -41.12 -29.89 2.11
C THR A 62 -39.76 -30.13 2.78
N LEU A 63 -38.90 -30.96 2.18
CA LEU A 63 -37.56 -31.24 2.71
C LEU A 63 -36.68 -29.99 2.72
N LEU A 64 -36.79 -29.15 1.68
CA LEU A 64 -36.07 -27.89 1.56
C LEU A 64 -36.59 -26.85 2.56
N GLU A 65 -37.90 -26.76 2.79
CA GLU A 65 -38.48 -25.90 3.83
C GLU A 65 -38.02 -26.28 5.24
N MET A 66 -38.04 -27.58 5.56
CA MET A 66 -37.52 -28.08 6.84
C MET A 66 -36.05 -27.73 7.03
N LEU A 67 -35.26 -27.85 5.96
CA LEU A 67 -33.84 -27.49 5.98
C LEU A 67 -33.66 -25.98 6.19
N ILE A 68 -34.39 -25.14 5.45
CA ILE A 68 -34.32 -23.67 5.57
C ILE A 68 -34.71 -23.24 6.99
N GLY A 69 -35.82 -23.75 7.53
CA GLY A 69 -36.26 -23.47 8.89
C GLY A 69 -35.23 -23.90 9.94
N TRP A 70 -34.66 -25.09 9.79
CA TRP A 70 -33.58 -25.55 10.67
C TRP A 70 -32.34 -24.65 10.59
N VAL A 71 -31.93 -24.23 9.39
CA VAL A 71 -30.79 -23.30 9.23
C VAL A 71 -31.10 -21.96 9.87
N GLU A 72 -32.32 -21.44 9.74
CA GLU A 72 -32.72 -20.19 10.39
C GLU A 72 -32.63 -20.27 11.91
N GLU A 73 -33.20 -21.32 12.51
CA GLU A 73 -33.21 -21.54 13.95
C GLU A 73 -31.79 -21.72 14.52
N ASN A 74 -30.91 -22.44 13.80
CA ASN A 74 -29.61 -22.85 14.33
C ASN A 74 -28.44 -21.96 13.88
N ARG A 75 -28.58 -21.24 12.76
CA ARG A 75 -27.51 -20.45 12.11
C ARG A 75 -27.93 -19.00 11.82
N GLY A 76 -29.19 -18.65 12.03
CA GLY A 76 -29.73 -17.32 11.87
C GLY A 76 -30.20 -16.99 10.45
N PRO A 77 -30.89 -15.85 10.28
CA PRO A 77 -31.61 -15.49 9.06
C PRO A 77 -30.70 -15.27 7.85
N ALA A 78 -29.47 -14.79 8.05
CA ALA A 78 -28.52 -14.57 6.95
C ALA A 78 -28.10 -15.89 6.28
N GLN A 79 -27.85 -16.94 7.09
CA GLN A 79 -27.54 -18.28 6.58
C GLN A 79 -28.78 -18.95 6.00
N ALA A 80 -29.97 -18.70 6.56
CA ALA A 80 -31.23 -19.20 6.01
C ALA A 80 -31.50 -18.63 4.61
N LEU A 81 -31.23 -17.34 4.38
CA LEU A 81 -31.34 -16.75 3.05
C LEU A 81 -30.34 -17.37 2.07
N GLU A 82 -29.11 -17.66 2.50
CA GLU A 82 -28.16 -18.42 1.67
C GLU A 82 -28.71 -19.81 1.32
N ALA A 83 -29.35 -20.49 2.27
CA ALA A 83 -30.00 -21.78 2.05
C ALA A 83 -31.15 -21.68 1.05
N VAL A 84 -31.98 -20.62 1.12
CA VAL A 84 -33.04 -20.36 0.16
C VAL A 84 -32.49 -20.18 -1.25
N ARG A 85 -31.42 -19.39 -1.42
CA ARG A 85 -30.80 -19.15 -2.74
C ARG A 85 -30.34 -20.47 -3.37
N LYS A 86 -29.67 -21.32 -2.59
CA LYS A 86 -29.22 -22.63 -3.08
C LYS A 86 -30.39 -23.62 -3.26
N ALA A 87 -31.45 -23.51 -2.47
CA ALA A 87 -32.65 -24.31 -2.64
C ALA A 87 -33.40 -23.96 -3.93
N ALA A 88 -33.45 -22.68 -4.29
CA ALA A 88 -34.00 -22.19 -5.57
C ALA A 88 -33.28 -22.83 -6.77
N ASP A 89 -31.95 -23.00 -6.71
CA ASP A 89 -31.19 -23.72 -7.75
C ASP A 89 -31.58 -25.21 -7.84
N GLN A 90 -31.90 -25.83 -6.69
CA GLN A 90 -32.23 -27.25 -6.64
C GLN A 90 -33.68 -27.54 -7.05
N LEU A 91 -34.61 -26.63 -6.76
CA LEU A 91 -36.01 -26.74 -7.07
C LEU A 91 -36.59 -25.39 -7.53
N PRO A 92 -36.35 -25.00 -8.80
CA PRO A 92 -36.77 -23.69 -9.32
C PRO A 92 -38.27 -23.39 -9.26
N GLY A 93 -39.12 -24.42 -9.16
CA GLY A 93 -40.58 -24.32 -9.01
C GLY A 93 -41.13 -24.53 -7.59
N GLY A 94 -40.29 -24.58 -6.56
CA GLY A 94 -40.70 -24.86 -5.17
C GLY A 94 -41.60 -23.77 -4.57
N LYS A 95 -42.80 -24.12 -4.08
CA LYS A 95 -43.77 -23.13 -3.59
C LYS A 95 -43.41 -22.65 -2.18
N GLY A 96 -42.96 -23.56 -1.32
CA GLY A 96 -42.46 -23.27 0.02
C GLY A 96 -41.21 -22.40 0.02
N ILE A 97 -40.35 -22.59 -0.98
CA ILE A 97 -39.15 -21.77 -1.18
C ILE A 97 -39.52 -20.32 -1.53
N ARG A 98 -40.57 -20.08 -2.33
CA ARG A 98 -41.04 -18.72 -2.70
C ARG A 98 -41.37 -17.86 -1.48
N GLY A 99 -42.14 -18.42 -0.53
CA GLY A 99 -42.53 -17.69 0.69
C GLY A 99 -41.33 -17.34 1.57
N ASN A 100 -40.41 -18.30 1.74
CA ASN A 100 -39.18 -18.09 2.51
C ASN A 100 -38.23 -17.10 1.82
N LEU A 101 -38.15 -17.11 0.49
CA LEU A 101 -37.36 -16.14 -0.28
C LEU A 101 -37.81 -14.72 -0.01
N LYS A 102 -39.10 -14.40 -0.21
CA LYS A 102 -39.60 -13.04 0.02
C LYS A 102 -39.32 -12.58 1.45
N ARG A 103 -39.69 -13.41 2.45
CA ARG A 103 -39.56 -13.06 3.86
C ARG A 103 -38.10 -12.81 4.26
N LEU A 104 -37.21 -13.74 3.96
CA LEU A 104 -35.80 -13.65 4.38
C LEU A 104 -35.04 -12.59 3.58
N PHE A 105 -35.38 -12.39 2.30
CA PHE A 105 -34.79 -11.33 1.49
C PHE A 105 -35.16 -9.94 2.03
N LEU A 106 -36.43 -9.70 2.36
CA LEU A 106 -36.86 -8.42 2.93
C LEU A 106 -36.27 -8.20 4.32
N LEU A 107 -36.20 -9.24 5.14
CA LEU A 107 -35.54 -9.14 6.45
C LEU A 107 -34.06 -8.72 6.33
N GLN A 108 -33.34 -9.20 5.32
CA GLN A 108 -31.94 -8.79 5.07
C GLN A 108 -31.82 -7.35 4.54
N ASN A 109 -32.87 -6.81 3.90
CA ASN A 109 -32.86 -5.49 3.28
C ASN A 109 -33.77 -4.52 4.03
N ASP A 110 -33.80 -4.61 5.36
CA ASP A 110 -34.51 -3.67 6.25
C ASP A 110 -36.01 -3.48 5.96
N ASN A 111 -36.64 -4.49 5.35
CA ASN A 111 -38.02 -4.45 4.86
C ASN A 111 -38.31 -3.26 3.93
N ASP A 112 -37.37 -2.95 3.05
CA ASP A 112 -37.51 -1.92 2.03
C ASP A 112 -38.80 -2.14 1.18
N PRO A 113 -39.69 -1.14 1.10
CA PRO A 113 -41.00 -1.29 0.46
C PRO A 113 -40.89 -1.48 -1.05
N GLU A 114 -39.92 -0.84 -1.72
CA GLU A 114 -39.73 -1.01 -3.16
C GLU A 114 -39.19 -2.42 -3.47
N LEU A 115 -38.32 -2.96 -2.61
CA LEU A 115 -37.91 -4.36 -2.73
C LEU A 115 -39.04 -5.34 -2.43
N ALA A 116 -40.00 -4.99 -1.58
CA ALA A 116 -41.19 -5.80 -1.32
C ALA A 116 -42.09 -5.85 -2.55
N ASP A 117 -42.39 -4.69 -3.14
CA ASP A 117 -43.19 -4.58 -4.36
C ASP A 117 -42.51 -5.32 -5.54
N LEU A 118 -41.18 -5.22 -5.65
CA LEU A 118 -40.42 -5.96 -6.66
C LEU A 118 -40.51 -7.48 -6.43
N ALA A 119 -40.39 -7.94 -5.19
CA ALA A 119 -40.49 -9.36 -4.88
C ALA A 119 -41.87 -9.92 -5.25
N ASP A 120 -42.94 -9.17 -4.97
CA ASP A 120 -44.28 -9.55 -5.42
C ASP A 120 -44.38 -9.59 -6.94
N LEU A 121 -43.93 -8.53 -7.62
CA LEU A 121 -43.93 -8.45 -9.08
C LEU A 121 -43.21 -9.64 -9.74
N LEU A 122 -42.04 -10.05 -9.22
CA LEU A 122 -41.24 -11.13 -9.80
C LEU A 122 -41.81 -12.51 -9.47
N LEU A 123 -42.30 -12.72 -8.24
CA LEU A 123 -42.85 -14.01 -7.81
C LEU A 123 -44.22 -14.32 -8.46
N GLU A 124 -45.00 -13.31 -8.83
CA GLU A 124 -46.27 -13.47 -9.54
C GLU A 124 -46.12 -13.91 -10.99
N ARG A 125 -44.99 -13.62 -11.65
CA ARG A 125 -44.77 -13.88 -13.09
C ARG A 125 -44.54 -15.35 -13.48
N GLU A 126 -44.74 -16.27 -12.54
CA GLU A 126 -44.40 -17.70 -12.67
C GLU A 126 -42.95 -17.95 -13.13
N GLU A 127 -42.04 -17.02 -12.87
CA GLU A 127 -40.62 -17.17 -13.17
C GLU A 127 -39.97 -18.27 -12.30
N GLN A 128 -38.86 -18.82 -12.81
CA GLN A 128 -38.05 -19.79 -12.07
C GLN A 128 -37.34 -19.09 -10.91
N LEU A 129 -37.34 -19.72 -9.74
CA LEU A 129 -36.88 -19.09 -8.49
C LEU A 129 -35.40 -18.66 -8.52
N ASP A 130 -34.54 -19.38 -9.21
CA ASP A 130 -33.14 -19.03 -9.42
C ASP A 130 -33.00 -17.68 -10.16
N THR A 131 -33.85 -17.47 -11.16
CA THR A 131 -33.92 -16.20 -11.92
C THR A 131 -34.46 -15.07 -11.05
N VAL A 132 -35.50 -15.33 -10.25
CA VAL A 132 -36.04 -14.35 -9.30
C VAL A 132 -35.00 -13.95 -8.27
N VAL A 133 -34.25 -14.91 -7.70
CA VAL A 133 -33.14 -14.64 -6.77
C VAL A 133 -32.10 -13.73 -7.41
N ALA A 134 -31.64 -14.07 -8.62
CA ALA A 134 -30.61 -13.28 -9.32
C ALA A 134 -31.07 -11.83 -9.57
N MET A 135 -32.34 -11.65 -9.94
CA MET A 135 -32.93 -10.33 -10.15
C MET A 135 -33.04 -9.54 -8.84
N LEU A 136 -33.58 -10.13 -7.78
CA LEU A 136 -33.68 -9.49 -6.46
C LEU A 136 -32.30 -9.03 -5.94
N GLU A 137 -31.26 -9.85 -6.10
CA GLU A 137 -29.89 -9.48 -5.73
C GLU A 137 -29.29 -8.35 -6.57
N LEU A 138 -29.68 -8.25 -7.85
CA LEU A 138 -29.25 -7.16 -8.70
C LEU A 138 -29.91 -5.84 -8.28
N TYR A 139 -31.23 -5.85 -8.10
CA TYR A 139 -31.98 -4.65 -7.71
C TYR A 139 -31.63 -4.16 -6.30
N SER A 140 -31.32 -5.04 -5.34
CA SER A 140 -30.88 -4.60 -4.01
C SER A 140 -29.57 -3.79 -4.02
N LYS A 141 -28.76 -3.94 -5.08
CA LYS A 141 -27.54 -3.17 -5.33
C LYS A 141 -27.77 -1.92 -6.19
N LEU A 142 -29.00 -1.69 -6.64
CA LEU A 142 -29.42 -0.57 -7.48
C LEU A 142 -30.45 0.31 -6.76
N ARG A 143 -30.20 0.61 -5.49
CA ARG A 143 -31.02 1.53 -4.69
C ARG A 143 -30.60 2.98 -4.91
N PRO A 144 -31.46 3.98 -4.64
CA PRO A 144 -31.08 5.39 -4.71
C PRO A 144 -29.77 5.69 -3.97
N GLY A 145 -28.88 6.43 -4.62
CA GLY A 145 -27.52 6.72 -4.13
C GLY A 145 -26.47 5.66 -4.46
N CYS A 146 -26.85 4.44 -4.88
CA CYS A 146 -25.90 3.45 -5.38
C CYS A 146 -25.39 3.81 -6.77
N TYR A 147 -24.25 3.23 -7.15
CA TYR A 147 -23.61 3.47 -8.43
C TYR A 147 -23.70 2.24 -9.35
N ALA A 148 -23.76 2.45 -10.65
CA ALA A 148 -23.64 1.38 -11.63
C ALA A 148 -22.99 1.85 -12.93
N SER A 149 -22.34 0.93 -13.66
CA SER A 149 -21.90 1.16 -15.04
C SER A 149 -22.90 0.54 -16.02
N ALA A 150 -23.04 1.19 -17.17
CA ALA A 150 -23.83 0.69 -18.29
C ALA A 150 -22.96 0.69 -19.56
N PRO A 151 -23.15 -0.28 -20.48
CA PRO A 151 -22.33 -0.39 -21.69
C PRO A 151 -22.48 0.82 -22.64
N ASP A 152 -23.63 1.51 -22.58
CA ASP A 152 -23.94 2.64 -23.45
C ASP A 152 -23.31 3.96 -22.95
N PHE A 153 -22.64 3.95 -21.78
CA PHE A 153 -22.07 5.13 -21.13
C PHE A 153 -20.61 4.91 -20.75
N LEU A 154 -19.77 5.91 -21.00
CA LEU A 154 -18.34 5.88 -20.66
C LEU A 154 -18.05 6.23 -19.19
N ILE A 155 -19.04 6.75 -18.48
CA ILE A 155 -18.94 7.16 -17.07
C ILE A 155 -19.91 6.33 -16.22
N PRO A 156 -19.64 6.13 -14.92
CA PRO A 156 -20.61 5.50 -14.03
C PRO A 156 -21.83 6.40 -13.84
N GLY A 157 -22.98 5.78 -13.57
CA GLY A 157 -24.21 6.45 -13.19
C GLY A 157 -24.48 6.33 -11.70
N ILE A 158 -25.26 7.28 -11.17
CA ILE A 158 -25.87 7.22 -9.85
C ILE A 158 -27.35 6.86 -10.01
N VAL A 159 -27.83 5.92 -9.21
CA VAL A 159 -29.26 5.61 -9.14
C VAL A 159 -29.98 6.74 -8.44
N GLU A 160 -30.97 7.32 -9.09
CA GLU A 160 -31.80 8.39 -8.53
C GLU A 160 -33.15 7.86 -8.05
N GLU A 161 -33.69 6.87 -8.77
CA GLU A 161 -35.00 6.31 -8.46
C GLU A 161 -35.01 4.80 -8.75
N PHE A 162 -35.68 4.07 -7.87
CA PHE A 162 -36.01 2.66 -8.03
C PHE A 162 -37.51 2.52 -7.76
N THR A 163 -38.24 1.94 -8.72
CA THR A 163 -39.67 1.66 -8.65
C THR A 163 -39.88 0.16 -8.73
N GLY A 164 -40.05 -0.48 -7.58
CA GLY A 164 -40.20 -1.92 -7.41
C GLY A 164 -41.45 -2.47 -8.08
N SER A 165 -42.59 -1.82 -7.90
CA SER A 165 -43.88 -2.20 -8.50
C SER A 165 -43.86 -2.25 -10.03
N ALA A 166 -42.94 -1.54 -10.67
CA ALA A 166 -42.74 -1.57 -12.12
C ALA A 166 -41.46 -2.31 -12.55
N GLY A 167 -40.61 -2.72 -11.61
CA GLY A 167 -39.29 -3.27 -11.88
C GLY A 167 -38.43 -2.33 -12.74
N ARG A 168 -38.31 -1.07 -12.33
CA ARG A 168 -37.59 -0.02 -13.06
C ARG A 168 -36.57 0.70 -12.19
N VAL A 169 -35.41 1.01 -12.77
CA VAL A 169 -34.37 1.83 -12.15
C VAL A 169 -34.02 2.98 -13.08
N ARG A 170 -33.96 4.20 -12.54
CA ARG A 170 -33.48 5.39 -13.26
C ARG A 170 -32.11 5.78 -12.75
N LEU A 171 -31.17 5.94 -13.69
CA LEU A 171 -29.81 6.36 -13.41
C LEU A 171 -29.49 7.66 -14.14
N ARG A 172 -28.71 8.51 -13.46
CA ARG A 172 -28.10 9.69 -14.05
C ARG A 172 -26.62 9.44 -14.32
N PHE A 173 -26.20 9.72 -15.55
CA PHE A 173 -24.84 9.61 -16.08
C PHE A 173 -24.36 11.02 -16.46
N GLY A 174 -23.75 11.74 -15.51
CA GLY A 174 -23.44 13.17 -15.67
C GLY A 174 -24.73 13.99 -15.82
N ASP A 175 -24.95 14.55 -17.01
CA ASP A 175 -26.16 15.32 -17.36
C ASP A 175 -27.25 14.48 -18.05
N ARG A 176 -26.94 13.22 -18.41
CA ARG A 176 -27.86 12.33 -19.15
C ARG A 176 -28.58 11.40 -18.19
N HIS A 177 -29.80 11.01 -18.53
CA HIS A 177 -30.59 10.05 -17.76
C HIS A 177 -30.93 8.84 -18.62
N ALA A 178 -31.01 7.67 -17.98
CA ALA A 178 -31.48 6.44 -18.62
C ALA A 178 -32.32 5.63 -17.63
N GLU A 179 -33.33 4.95 -18.17
CA GLU A 179 -34.21 4.07 -17.42
C GLU A 179 -34.00 2.62 -17.88
N TYR A 180 -33.93 1.71 -16.91
CA TYR A 180 -33.74 0.28 -17.14
C TYR A 180 -34.89 -0.48 -16.50
N GLY A 181 -35.63 -1.25 -17.30
CA GLY A 181 -36.66 -2.17 -16.82
C GLY A 181 -36.16 -3.62 -16.72
N ALA A 182 -37.06 -4.54 -16.38
CA ALA A 182 -36.78 -5.97 -16.18
C ALA A 182 -35.90 -6.63 -17.26
N LEU A 183 -36.11 -6.32 -18.55
CA LEU A 183 -35.34 -6.91 -19.65
C LEU A 183 -33.95 -6.28 -19.86
N THR A 184 -33.74 -5.07 -19.36
CA THR A 184 -32.52 -4.28 -19.63
C THR A 184 -31.64 -4.09 -18.40
N VAL A 185 -32.19 -4.27 -17.19
CA VAL A 185 -31.48 -4.05 -15.93
C VAL A 185 -30.24 -4.92 -15.79
N GLN A 186 -30.24 -6.12 -16.36
CA GLN A 186 -29.10 -7.05 -16.36
C GLN A 186 -27.88 -6.50 -17.12
N ARG A 187 -28.05 -5.44 -17.92
CA ARG A 187 -26.94 -4.72 -18.59
C ARG A 187 -26.18 -3.82 -17.61
N LEU A 188 -26.74 -3.52 -16.44
CA LEU A 188 -26.11 -2.70 -15.42
C LEU A 188 -25.12 -3.54 -14.60
N VAL A 189 -23.97 -2.94 -14.31
CA VAL A 189 -22.96 -3.51 -13.43
C VAL A 189 -22.89 -2.63 -12.18
N PRO A 190 -23.46 -3.05 -11.03
CA PRO A 190 -23.36 -2.31 -9.78
C PRO A 190 -21.91 -2.04 -9.39
N ARG A 191 -21.67 -0.88 -8.79
CA ARG A 191 -20.35 -0.43 -8.33
C ARG A 191 -20.37 -0.22 -6.82
N SER A 192 -19.21 -0.44 -6.20
CA SER A 192 -19.02 -0.18 -4.77
C SER A 192 -19.37 1.28 -4.44
N PRO A 193 -19.91 1.57 -3.24
CA PRO A 193 -20.02 2.94 -2.71
C PRO A 193 -18.68 3.69 -2.72
N ASP A 194 -17.57 2.96 -2.75
CA ASP A 194 -16.20 3.44 -2.76
C ASP A 194 -15.59 3.50 -4.17
N HIS A 195 -16.41 3.36 -5.22
CA HIS A 195 -15.96 3.43 -6.60
C HIS A 195 -15.48 4.86 -6.93
N PHE A 196 -14.17 5.03 -7.03
CA PHE A 196 -13.51 6.33 -7.13
C PHE A 196 -14.05 7.22 -8.27
N PRO A 197 -14.22 6.73 -9.52
CA PRO A 197 -14.81 7.54 -10.58
C PRO A 197 -16.23 8.02 -10.29
N SER A 198 -17.02 7.24 -9.54
CA SER A 198 -18.36 7.66 -9.13
C SER A 198 -18.29 8.79 -8.10
N LEU A 199 -17.38 8.68 -7.13
CA LEU A 199 -17.20 9.71 -6.11
C LEU A 199 -16.69 11.02 -6.71
N VAL A 200 -15.79 10.97 -7.69
CA VAL A 200 -15.32 12.17 -8.41
C VAL A 200 -16.49 12.93 -9.05
N LEU A 201 -17.46 12.21 -9.62
CA LEU A 201 -18.59 12.81 -10.35
C LEU A 201 -19.73 13.24 -9.43
N TYR A 202 -20.05 12.46 -8.41
CA TYR A 202 -21.30 12.60 -7.66
C TYR A 202 -21.11 12.96 -6.19
N ASP A 203 -19.93 12.76 -5.61
CA ASP A 203 -19.62 13.09 -4.21
C ASP A 203 -18.17 13.62 -4.02
N PRO A 204 -17.82 14.76 -4.66
CA PRO A 204 -16.50 15.36 -4.51
C PRO A 204 -16.26 15.93 -3.10
N SER A 205 -17.31 16.16 -2.32
CA SER A 205 -17.22 16.49 -0.88
C SER A 205 -16.51 15.39 -0.11
N ARG A 206 -17.00 14.15 -0.20
CA ARG A 206 -16.40 13.01 0.50
C ARG A 206 -14.96 12.78 0.10
N LEU A 207 -14.63 12.94 -1.19
CA LEU A 207 -13.23 12.83 -1.63
C LEU A 207 -12.34 13.95 -1.10
N ARG A 208 -12.87 15.16 -0.89
CA ARG A 208 -12.12 16.27 -0.26
C ARG A 208 -11.79 15.98 1.20
N ASP A 209 -12.66 15.28 1.91
CA ASP A 209 -12.40 14.87 3.29
C ASP A 209 -11.35 13.75 3.31
N VAL A 210 -11.55 12.69 2.52
CA VAL A 210 -10.61 11.57 2.45
C VAL A 210 -9.21 12.01 2.00
N VAL A 211 -9.08 12.88 0.99
CA VAL A 211 -7.76 13.33 0.54
C VAL A 211 -7.04 14.15 1.61
N ARG A 212 -7.76 14.90 2.45
CA ARG A 212 -7.15 15.70 3.53
C ARG A 212 -6.75 14.85 4.72
N ASP A 213 -7.63 13.94 5.13
CA ASP A 213 -7.51 13.22 6.40
C ASP A 213 -6.73 11.91 6.26
N ASP A 214 -6.88 11.22 5.12
CA ASP A 214 -6.20 9.95 4.83
C ASP A 214 -5.66 9.90 3.39
N PRO A 215 -4.48 10.51 3.14
CA PRO A 215 -3.84 10.46 1.83
C PRO A 215 -3.60 9.03 1.30
N SER A 216 -3.27 8.08 2.19
CA SER A 216 -3.04 6.69 1.81
C SER A 216 -4.35 6.01 1.39
N GLY A 217 -5.42 6.21 2.16
CA GLY A 217 -6.77 5.75 1.82
C GLY A 217 -7.25 6.31 0.49
N PHE A 218 -7.02 7.61 0.23
CA PHE A 218 -7.34 8.24 -1.05
C PHE A 218 -6.64 7.55 -2.23
N ILE A 219 -5.34 7.27 -2.11
CA ILE A 219 -4.58 6.58 -3.16
C ILE A 219 -5.07 5.13 -3.34
N LYS A 220 -5.32 4.40 -2.26
CA LYS A 220 -5.85 3.03 -2.32
C LYS A 220 -7.22 2.99 -2.98
N LEU A 221 -8.09 3.95 -2.68
CA LEU A 221 -9.42 4.11 -3.29
C LEU A 221 -9.31 4.28 -4.82
N ALA A 222 -8.42 5.17 -5.26
CA ALA A 222 -8.15 5.40 -6.68
C ALA A 222 -7.56 4.17 -7.37
N LEU A 223 -6.58 3.51 -6.74
CA LEU A 223 -5.93 2.32 -7.28
C LEU A 223 -6.89 1.12 -7.39
N ASN A 224 -7.73 0.88 -6.38
CA ASN A 224 -8.71 -0.21 -6.38
C ASN A 224 -9.78 -0.05 -7.47
N SER A 225 -10.06 1.19 -7.86
CA SER A 225 -11.04 1.49 -8.91
C SER A 225 -10.43 1.43 -10.32
N ASN A 226 -9.10 1.36 -10.43
CA ASN A 226 -8.41 1.19 -11.71
C ASN A 226 -8.07 -0.28 -11.95
N ARG A 227 -8.46 -0.82 -13.11
CA ARG A 227 -8.14 -2.19 -13.54
C ARG A 227 -6.64 -2.48 -13.54
N GLU A 228 -5.80 -1.50 -13.88
CA GLU A 228 -4.35 -1.67 -13.88
C GLU A 228 -3.74 -1.55 -12.48
N GLN A 229 -4.51 -1.07 -11.50
CA GLN A 229 -4.04 -0.73 -10.16
C GLN A 229 -2.78 0.16 -10.22
N ARG A 230 -2.80 1.12 -11.14
CA ARG A 230 -1.74 2.11 -11.36
C ARG A 230 -2.32 3.51 -11.35
N LEU A 231 -1.57 4.44 -10.79
CA LEU A 231 -1.92 5.86 -10.82
C LEU A 231 -0.68 6.68 -11.15
N SER A 232 -0.76 7.49 -12.20
CA SER A 232 0.35 8.36 -12.59
C SER A 232 0.39 9.62 -11.72
N TYR A 233 1.57 10.22 -11.56
CA TYR A 233 1.71 11.52 -10.90
C TYR A 233 0.83 12.60 -11.53
N ARG A 234 0.69 12.58 -12.87
CA ARG A 234 -0.12 13.55 -13.60
C ARG A 234 -1.60 13.43 -13.23
N ASP A 235 -2.14 12.21 -13.24
CA ASP A 235 -3.55 11.96 -12.95
C ASP A 235 -3.86 12.25 -11.48
N LEU A 236 -2.96 11.86 -10.58
CA LEU A 236 -3.05 12.20 -9.16
C LEU A 236 -3.05 13.72 -8.96
N LYS A 237 -2.06 14.42 -9.55
CA LYS A 237 -1.95 15.88 -9.45
C LYS A 237 -3.20 16.57 -9.97
N GLN A 238 -3.70 16.15 -11.12
CA GLN A 238 -4.92 16.71 -11.70
C GLN A 238 -6.10 16.53 -10.75
N THR A 239 -6.34 15.29 -10.31
CA THR A 239 -7.49 14.98 -9.44
C THR A 239 -7.45 15.75 -8.11
N VAL A 240 -6.29 15.80 -7.46
CA VAL A 240 -6.15 16.55 -6.19
C VAL A 240 -6.22 18.05 -6.41
N THR A 241 -5.74 18.56 -7.56
CA THR A 241 -5.88 19.97 -7.92
C THR A 241 -7.35 20.33 -8.16
N ASP A 242 -8.13 19.44 -8.77
CA ASP A 242 -9.57 19.65 -8.97
C ASP A 242 -10.34 19.67 -7.64
N LEU A 243 -9.87 18.90 -6.64
CA LEU A 243 -10.48 18.85 -5.31
C LEU A 243 -10.03 19.98 -4.38
N LEU A 244 -8.76 20.36 -4.39
CA LEU A 244 -8.14 21.26 -3.39
C LEU A 244 -7.52 22.54 -3.98
N GLY A 245 -7.47 22.69 -5.30
CA GLY A 245 -6.77 23.76 -5.99
C GLY A 245 -5.24 23.59 -6.05
N GLU A 246 -4.58 24.46 -6.81
CA GLU A 246 -3.13 24.38 -7.09
C GLU A 246 -2.27 24.58 -5.83
N LYS A 247 -2.70 25.50 -4.95
CA LYS A 247 -2.10 25.68 -3.62
C LYS A 247 -2.30 24.44 -2.75
N GLY A 248 -3.53 23.91 -2.70
CA GLY A 248 -3.87 22.73 -1.92
C GLY A 248 -3.06 21.50 -2.35
N TRP A 249 -2.83 21.30 -3.66
CA TRP A 249 -1.95 20.26 -4.17
C TRP A 249 -0.51 20.38 -3.60
N ARG A 250 0.09 21.57 -3.63
CA ARG A 250 1.48 21.75 -3.15
C ARG A 250 1.62 21.43 -1.67
N ASP A 251 0.68 21.92 -0.86
CA ASP A 251 0.67 21.69 0.58
C ASP A 251 0.40 20.22 0.89
N TRP A 252 -0.60 19.63 0.23
CA TRP A 252 -0.95 18.22 0.36
C TRP A 252 0.21 17.30 -0.05
N TRP A 253 0.83 17.52 -1.21
CA TRP A 253 1.90 16.66 -1.70
C TRP A 253 3.12 16.68 -0.76
N LYS A 254 3.43 17.84 -0.18
CA LYS A 254 4.51 17.97 0.80
C LYS A 254 4.24 17.14 2.05
N ALA A 255 3.00 17.09 2.52
CA ALA A 255 2.59 16.36 3.72
C ALA A 255 2.35 14.86 3.46
N ALA A 256 1.70 14.51 2.34
CA ALA A 256 1.29 13.16 2.00
C ALA A 256 2.45 12.29 1.52
N LYS A 257 3.41 12.84 0.78
CA LYS A 257 4.48 12.05 0.14
C LYS A 257 5.25 11.14 1.13
N PRO A 258 5.66 11.58 2.33
CA PRO A 258 6.28 10.70 3.32
C PRO A 258 5.38 9.53 3.74
N ALA A 259 4.10 9.77 4.00
CA ALA A 259 3.14 8.73 4.39
C ALA A 259 2.92 7.72 3.25
N LEU A 260 2.75 8.21 2.02
CA LEU A 260 2.56 7.37 0.83
C LEU A 260 3.78 6.47 0.54
N LYS A 261 4.99 6.97 0.80
CA LYS A 261 6.22 6.19 0.61
C LYS A 261 6.36 5.07 1.64
N ARG A 262 5.80 5.26 2.84
CA ARG A 262 5.86 4.30 3.96
C ARG A 262 4.68 3.34 4.04
N ASP A 263 3.63 3.58 3.27
CA ASP A 263 2.45 2.72 3.28
C ASP A 263 2.77 1.32 2.73
N PRO A 264 2.47 0.24 3.47
CA PRO A 264 2.92 -1.10 3.11
C PRO A 264 2.21 -1.67 1.88
N LEU A 265 1.08 -1.10 1.45
CA LEU A 265 0.32 -1.53 0.29
C LEU A 265 0.54 -0.65 -0.94
N ILE A 266 1.28 0.46 -0.81
CA ILE A 266 1.49 1.40 -1.92
C ILE A 266 2.94 1.30 -2.41
N GLY A 267 3.10 0.79 -3.62
CA GLY A 267 4.36 0.86 -4.34
C GLY A 267 4.52 2.22 -5.01
N MET A 268 5.54 2.99 -4.62
CA MET A 268 5.88 4.29 -5.21
C MET A 268 7.22 4.21 -5.94
N SER A 269 7.26 4.57 -7.23
CA SER A 269 8.50 4.60 -8.00
C SER A 269 9.41 5.77 -7.60
N GLU A 270 10.70 5.67 -7.95
CA GLU A 270 11.65 6.76 -7.75
C GLU A 270 11.41 7.93 -8.72
N GLY A 271 12.00 9.09 -8.42
CA GLY A 271 11.96 10.28 -9.27
C GLY A 271 11.02 11.40 -8.79
N SER A 272 10.98 12.49 -9.57
CA SER A 272 10.14 13.67 -9.30
C SER A 272 8.67 13.47 -9.68
N GLN A 273 8.39 12.52 -10.58
CA GLN A 273 7.05 12.16 -11.06
C GLN A 273 6.81 10.66 -10.85
N PRO A 274 6.51 10.25 -9.60
CA PRO A 274 6.34 8.84 -9.27
C PRO A 274 5.08 8.23 -9.90
N VAL A 275 5.13 6.93 -10.15
CA VAL A 275 3.96 6.10 -10.44
C VAL A 275 3.63 5.28 -9.20
N PHE A 276 2.36 5.26 -8.85
CA PHE A 276 1.83 4.49 -7.72
C PHE A 276 1.23 3.17 -8.21
N ARG A 277 1.39 2.12 -7.42
CA ARG A 277 0.78 0.80 -7.66
C ARG A 277 0.28 0.20 -6.36
N LEU A 278 -0.77 -0.61 -6.44
CA LEU A 278 -1.21 -1.41 -5.31
C LEU A 278 -0.36 -2.68 -5.22
N MET A 279 0.19 -2.94 -4.04
CA MET A 279 0.98 -4.14 -3.76
C MET A 279 0.07 -5.33 -3.48
N ARG A 280 0.49 -6.54 -3.91
CA ARG A 280 -0.25 -7.78 -3.63
C ARG A 280 -0.06 -8.27 -2.19
N GLN A 281 1.03 -7.87 -1.56
CA GLN A 281 1.41 -8.23 -0.20
C GLN A 281 1.92 -6.97 0.48
N GLU A 282 1.62 -6.87 1.77
CA GLU A 282 2.14 -5.79 2.61
C GLU A 282 3.66 -5.90 2.71
N GLU A 283 4.34 -4.80 2.45
CA GLU A 283 5.79 -4.68 2.62
C GLU A 283 6.09 -3.43 3.44
N ARG A 284 6.56 -3.61 4.67
CA ARG A 284 6.98 -2.46 5.49
C ARG A 284 8.14 -1.75 4.82
N TYR A 285 8.15 -0.43 4.96
CA TYR A 285 9.19 0.42 4.39
C TYR A 285 10.58 0.05 4.88
N GLU A 286 10.70 -0.23 6.18
CA GLU A 286 11.96 -0.59 6.83
C GLU A 286 12.49 -1.93 6.32
N ASP A 287 11.61 -2.92 6.14
CA ASP A 287 11.96 -4.23 5.59
C ASP A 287 12.46 -4.12 4.14
N LYS A 288 11.81 -3.26 3.35
CA LYS A 288 12.26 -2.96 1.99
C LYS A 288 13.67 -2.35 1.99
N LEU A 289 13.93 -1.36 2.84
CA LEU A 289 15.25 -0.72 2.94
C LEU A 289 16.33 -1.72 3.40
N ARG A 290 16.01 -2.57 4.37
CA ARG A 290 16.87 -3.65 4.83
C ARG A 290 17.23 -4.59 3.70
N ARG A 291 16.23 -5.01 2.92
CA ARG A 291 16.43 -5.86 1.75
C ARG A 291 17.29 -5.19 0.67
N GLU A 292 17.05 -3.91 0.37
CA GLU A 292 17.87 -3.15 -0.58
C GLU A 292 19.33 -3.03 -0.14
N PHE A 293 19.57 -2.89 1.17
CA PHE A 293 20.91 -2.90 1.74
C PHE A 293 21.59 -4.27 1.60
N ASP A 294 20.87 -5.35 1.91
CA ASP A 294 21.41 -6.71 1.87
C ASP A 294 21.84 -7.12 0.45
N TYR A 295 21.01 -6.79 -0.53
CA TYR A 295 21.24 -7.11 -1.95
C TYR A 295 22.06 -6.06 -2.72
N ALA A 296 22.52 -4.99 -2.08
CA ALA A 296 23.44 -4.04 -2.70
C ALA A 296 24.73 -4.75 -3.15
N LYS A 297 25.23 -4.41 -4.34
CA LYS A 297 26.27 -5.18 -5.04
C LYS A 297 27.65 -5.09 -4.39
N ASN A 298 27.93 -3.96 -3.74
CA ASN A 298 29.22 -3.67 -3.16
C ASN A 298 29.08 -2.74 -1.93
N ALA A 299 30.16 -2.56 -1.19
CA ALA A 299 30.18 -1.73 0.01
C ALA A 299 29.80 -0.27 -0.29
N HIS A 300 30.18 0.27 -1.45
CA HIS A 300 29.83 1.64 -1.83
C HIS A 300 28.32 1.82 -1.94
N GLU A 301 27.63 0.94 -2.68
CA GLU A 301 26.16 0.95 -2.79
C GLU A 301 25.48 0.80 -1.42
N ARG A 302 26.01 -0.08 -0.55
CA ARG A 302 25.51 -0.24 0.83
C ARG A 302 25.58 1.07 1.61
N LEU A 303 26.73 1.74 1.59
CA LEU A 303 26.91 3.01 2.29
C LEU A 303 26.01 4.11 1.73
N LEU A 304 25.79 4.16 0.41
CA LEU A 304 24.84 5.09 -0.21
C LEU A 304 23.40 4.86 0.27
N LYS A 305 22.99 3.59 0.51
CA LYS A 305 21.65 3.28 1.06
C LYS A 305 21.49 3.79 2.49
N VAL A 306 22.50 3.58 3.35
CA VAL A 306 22.49 4.12 4.72
C VAL A 306 22.47 5.64 4.71
N MET A 307 23.32 6.26 3.87
CA MET A 307 23.38 7.71 3.69
C MET A 307 22.02 8.28 3.25
N ALA A 308 21.37 7.66 2.27
CA ALA A 308 20.07 8.11 1.78
C ALA A 308 18.99 8.09 2.87
N TYR A 309 18.99 7.06 3.73
CA TYR A 309 18.08 6.98 4.86
C TYR A 309 18.39 8.05 5.93
N LEU A 310 19.66 8.27 6.25
CA LEU A 310 20.10 9.33 7.17
C LEU A 310 19.72 10.74 6.66
N ASP A 311 19.89 11.00 5.36
CA ASP A 311 19.48 12.26 4.72
C ASP A 311 17.95 12.45 4.71
N GLU A 312 17.20 11.35 4.60
CA GLU A 312 15.74 11.37 4.66
C GLU A 312 15.25 11.73 6.05
N ILE A 313 15.64 10.98 7.08
CA ILE A 313 15.23 11.27 8.47
C ILE A 313 15.68 12.68 8.89
N GLY A 314 16.89 13.10 8.55
CA GLY A 314 17.38 14.44 8.88
C GLY A 314 16.66 15.58 8.13
N ARG A 315 16.07 15.31 6.95
CA ARG A 315 15.20 16.28 6.27
C ARG A 315 13.82 16.34 6.91
N GLU A 316 13.26 15.20 7.29
CA GLU A 316 11.93 15.14 7.89
C GLU A 316 11.92 15.75 9.31
N GLU A 317 12.97 15.51 10.09
CA GLU A 317 13.18 16.14 11.41
C GLU A 317 13.24 17.67 11.30
N ARG A 318 14.03 18.20 10.37
CA ARG A 318 14.14 19.66 10.15
C ARG A 318 12.84 20.31 9.68
N ASN A 319 12.02 19.55 8.95
CA ASN A 319 10.75 20.05 8.43
C ASN A 319 9.58 19.84 9.39
N GLY A 320 9.79 19.19 10.54
CA GLY A 320 8.73 18.85 11.50
C GLY A 320 7.68 17.88 10.94
N SER A 321 8.00 17.13 9.87
CA SER A 321 7.03 16.25 9.19
C SER A 321 6.89 14.88 9.83
N CYS A 322 7.67 14.59 10.87
CA CYS A 322 7.59 13.38 11.68
C CYS A 322 8.08 13.65 13.10
N GLN A 323 7.49 12.94 14.06
CA GLN A 323 8.04 12.76 15.39
C GLN A 323 8.45 11.29 15.50
N GLY A 324 9.75 10.99 15.62
CA GLY A 324 10.24 9.60 15.72
C GLY A 324 10.27 8.79 14.41
N CYS A 325 10.47 9.43 13.25
CA CYS A 325 10.61 8.77 11.93
C CYS A 325 11.86 7.89 11.77
N ALA A 326 12.79 7.96 12.72
CA ALA A 326 13.95 7.09 12.76
C ALA A 326 13.54 5.75 13.38
N ASP A 327 13.54 4.70 12.57
CA ASP A 327 13.34 3.34 13.06
C ASP A 327 14.65 2.85 13.70
N GLU A 328 14.62 2.64 15.01
CA GLU A 328 15.82 2.31 15.79
C GLU A 328 16.39 0.94 15.41
N GLU A 329 15.53 -0.03 15.11
CA GLU A 329 15.95 -1.38 14.70
C GLU A 329 16.66 -1.34 13.34
N LEU A 330 16.10 -0.62 12.37
CA LEU A 330 16.72 -0.42 11.07
C LEU A 330 18.02 0.36 11.19
N LEU A 331 18.08 1.44 11.98
CA LEU A 331 19.32 2.16 12.20
C LEU A 331 20.39 1.28 12.86
N LEU A 332 20.02 0.47 13.85
CA LEU A 332 20.93 -0.49 14.48
C LEU A 332 21.45 -1.49 13.44
N TYR A 333 20.57 -2.01 12.59
CA TYR A 333 20.92 -2.93 11.51
C TYR A 333 21.90 -2.28 10.50
N LEU A 334 21.54 -1.12 9.97
CA LEU A 334 22.32 -0.38 8.98
C LEU A 334 23.66 0.11 9.55
N GLY A 335 23.69 0.57 10.80
CA GLY A 335 24.91 1.02 11.47
C GLY A 335 25.89 -0.12 11.72
N ASN A 336 25.40 -1.29 12.14
CA ASN A 336 26.23 -2.50 12.22
C ASN A 336 26.68 -2.99 10.84
N GLY A 337 25.82 -2.85 9.83
CA GLY A 337 26.15 -3.12 8.43
C GLY A 337 27.27 -2.23 7.91
N ALA A 338 27.23 -0.91 8.18
CA ALA A 338 28.26 0.04 7.81
C ALA A 338 29.62 -0.27 8.48
N ALA A 339 29.61 -0.64 9.77
CA ALA A 339 30.83 -1.08 10.46
C ALA A 339 31.43 -2.35 9.84
N LYS A 340 30.59 -3.34 9.51
CA LYS A 340 31.05 -4.56 8.80
C LYS A 340 31.63 -4.24 7.42
N SER A 341 30.98 -3.35 6.67
CA SER A 341 31.50 -2.85 5.40
C SER A 341 32.86 -2.16 5.55
N ALA A 342 33.04 -1.36 6.61
CA ALA A 342 34.33 -0.71 6.88
C ALA A 342 35.45 -1.74 7.12
N VAL A 343 35.19 -2.75 7.95
CA VAL A 343 36.16 -3.83 8.23
C VAL A 343 36.50 -4.63 6.98
N ALA A 344 35.49 -5.02 6.18
CA ALA A 344 35.71 -5.75 4.93
C ALA A 344 36.54 -4.93 3.93
N CYS A 345 36.21 -3.64 3.73
CA CYS A 345 37.00 -2.77 2.86
C CYS A 345 38.45 -2.62 3.32
N LEU A 346 38.75 -2.63 4.63
CA LEU A 346 40.13 -2.63 5.10
C LEU A 346 40.88 -3.92 4.80
N GLN A 347 40.19 -5.06 4.84
CA GLN A 347 40.75 -6.36 4.47
C GLN A 347 41.03 -6.43 2.96
N ASP A 348 40.13 -5.86 2.17
CA ASP A 348 40.22 -5.80 0.70
C ASP A 348 41.12 -4.66 0.18
N GLN A 349 41.92 -4.03 1.04
CA GLN A 349 42.83 -2.93 0.68
C GLN A 349 42.13 -1.70 0.05
N GLN A 350 40.91 -1.40 0.50
CA GLN A 350 40.12 -0.23 0.12
C GLN A 350 39.99 0.76 1.30
N PRO A 351 41.08 1.39 1.76
CA PRO A 351 41.07 2.23 2.96
C PRO A 351 40.20 3.48 2.85
N VAL A 352 40.03 4.06 1.65
CA VAL A 352 39.14 5.21 1.43
C VAL A 352 37.68 4.84 1.68
N LEU A 353 37.23 3.70 1.13
CA LEU A 353 35.86 3.23 1.32
C LEU A 353 35.62 2.73 2.75
N ALA A 354 36.66 2.17 3.38
CA ALA A 354 36.60 1.83 4.79
C ALA A 354 36.39 3.07 5.68
N LEU A 355 37.08 4.17 5.38
CA LEU A 355 36.93 5.43 6.09
C LEU A 355 35.51 6.00 5.92
N ALA A 356 34.92 5.88 4.72
CA ALA A 356 33.52 6.20 4.49
C ALA A 356 32.57 5.33 5.33
N GLY A 357 32.86 4.03 5.45
CA GLY A 357 32.09 3.12 6.31
C GLY A 357 32.15 3.51 7.80
N LEU A 358 33.33 3.90 8.29
CA LEU A 358 33.50 4.41 9.65
C LEU A 358 32.73 5.71 9.88
N ALA A 359 32.77 6.64 8.93
CA ALA A 359 32.05 7.91 9.03
C ALA A 359 30.53 7.70 9.11
N ILE A 360 29.97 6.85 8.23
CA ILE A 360 28.54 6.50 8.26
C ILE A 360 28.16 5.80 9.55
N HIS A 361 29.00 4.87 10.03
CA HIS A 361 28.77 4.18 11.29
C HIS A 361 28.79 5.14 12.50
N ALA A 362 29.73 6.09 12.54
CA ALA A 362 29.79 7.12 13.57
C ALA A 362 28.58 8.05 13.54
N GLU A 363 28.08 8.42 12.35
CA GLU A 363 26.87 9.22 12.19
C GLU A 363 25.63 8.50 12.73
N VAL A 364 25.49 7.19 12.49
CA VAL A 364 24.41 6.39 13.10
C VAL A 364 24.57 6.36 14.63
N ALA A 365 25.79 6.15 15.14
CA ALA A 365 26.05 6.13 16.58
C ALA A 365 25.73 7.47 17.26
N ALA A 366 26.00 8.60 16.59
CA ALA A 366 25.71 9.94 17.08
C ALA A 366 24.21 10.20 17.28
N ARG A 367 23.34 9.39 16.65
CA ARG A 367 21.88 9.45 16.84
C ARG A 367 21.40 8.72 18.10
N GLY A 368 22.30 8.19 18.93
CA GLY A 368 21.98 7.53 20.19
C GLY A 368 21.60 6.04 20.07
N VAL A 369 21.72 5.47 18.87
CA VAL A 369 21.43 4.06 18.61
C VAL A 369 22.50 3.18 19.26
N ALA A 370 22.09 2.04 19.82
CA ALA A 370 22.97 1.09 20.52
C ALA A 370 23.89 0.26 19.59
N VAL A 371 24.52 0.91 18.60
CA VAL A 371 25.61 0.32 17.81
C VAL A 371 26.91 0.28 18.61
N ALA A 372 27.84 -0.59 18.23
CA ALA A 372 29.18 -0.58 18.80
C ALA A 372 29.81 0.82 18.64
N ARG A 373 30.46 1.36 19.67
CA ARG A 373 31.11 2.67 19.54
C ARG A 373 32.32 2.54 18.60
N PRO A 374 32.48 3.45 17.62
CA PRO A 374 33.69 3.49 16.80
C PRO A 374 34.93 3.56 17.69
N ASN A 375 35.94 2.74 17.40
CA ASN A 375 37.23 2.85 18.08
C ASN A 375 37.79 4.27 17.82
N PRO A 376 38.12 5.06 18.86
CA PRO A 376 38.61 6.43 18.69
C PRO A 376 39.84 6.56 17.80
N ARG A 377 40.66 5.50 17.69
CA ARG A 377 41.85 5.45 16.83
C ARG A 377 41.60 4.86 15.46
N ALA A 378 40.38 4.43 15.13
CA ALA A 378 40.10 3.79 13.85
C ALA A 378 40.36 4.74 12.68
N ALA A 379 39.94 6.02 12.79
CA ALA A 379 40.16 7.02 11.75
C ALA A 379 41.65 7.16 11.41
N SER A 380 42.51 7.38 12.41
CA SER A 380 43.95 7.53 12.20
C SER A 380 44.60 6.25 11.66
N GLN A 381 44.23 5.07 12.19
CA GLN A 381 44.75 3.78 11.72
C GLN A 381 44.41 3.48 10.25
N VAL A 382 43.23 3.90 9.78
CA VAL A 382 42.85 3.77 8.37
C VAL A 382 43.58 4.79 7.52
N LEU A 383 43.68 6.04 8.00
CA LEU A 383 44.37 7.11 7.30
C LEU A 383 45.87 6.83 7.11
N ASP A 384 46.54 6.19 8.07
CA ASP A 384 47.94 5.75 7.97
C ASP A 384 48.18 4.79 6.79
N ARG A 385 47.13 4.12 6.30
CA ARG A 385 47.20 3.24 5.12
C ARG A 385 47.00 4.00 3.80
N ILE A 386 46.59 5.27 3.86
CA ILE A 386 46.37 6.15 2.73
C ILE A 386 47.59 7.06 2.59
N LYS A 387 48.45 6.75 1.62
CA LYS A 387 49.70 7.51 1.38
C LYS A 387 49.46 9.00 1.13
N ASP A 388 48.34 9.32 0.49
CA ASP A 388 47.98 10.67 0.10
C ASP A 388 46.47 10.88 0.32
N PRO A 389 46.08 11.60 1.38
CA PRO A 389 44.66 11.82 1.67
C PRO A 389 43.90 12.56 0.57
N GLY A 390 44.59 13.24 -0.35
CA GLY A 390 43.94 13.91 -1.49
C GLY A 390 43.16 12.96 -2.39
N VAL A 391 43.46 11.65 -2.39
CA VAL A 391 42.72 10.64 -3.17
C VAL A 391 41.26 10.49 -2.75
N LEU A 392 40.90 10.91 -1.52
CA LEU A 392 39.52 10.91 -1.03
C LEU A 392 38.58 11.70 -1.96
N ALA A 393 39.08 12.79 -2.56
CA ALA A 393 38.30 13.64 -3.46
C ALA A 393 37.94 12.95 -4.79
N GLY A 394 38.78 12.02 -5.25
CA GLY A 394 38.58 11.31 -6.52
C GLY A 394 37.83 9.99 -6.36
N GLU A 395 37.95 9.34 -5.20
CA GLU A 395 37.36 8.02 -4.95
C GLU A 395 35.96 8.07 -4.31
N LEU A 396 35.59 9.18 -3.67
CA LEU A 396 34.29 9.36 -3.03
C LEU A 396 33.44 10.41 -3.75
N GLY A 397 32.14 10.10 -3.91
CA GLY A 397 31.17 11.12 -4.29
C GLY A 397 31.00 12.20 -3.21
N GLU A 398 30.58 13.40 -3.62
CA GLU A 398 30.53 14.60 -2.74
C GLU A 398 29.84 14.35 -1.38
N GLY A 399 28.72 13.61 -1.37
CA GLY A 399 27.98 13.30 -0.15
C GLY A 399 28.75 12.46 0.87
N LEU A 400 29.41 11.39 0.42
CA LEU A 400 30.24 10.55 1.29
C LEU A 400 31.52 11.28 1.71
N LEU A 401 32.14 12.03 0.79
CA LEU A 401 33.32 12.83 1.10
C LEU A 401 33.06 13.83 2.22
N ASN A 402 31.96 14.56 2.15
CA ASN A 402 31.59 15.52 3.19
C ASN A 402 31.44 14.86 4.57
N ARG A 403 30.79 13.68 4.63
CA ARG A 403 30.62 12.92 5.89
C ARG A 403 31.96 12.41 6.44
N VAL A 404 32.85 11.94 5.56
CA VAL A 404 34.21 11.55 5.95
C VAL A 404 34.98 12.73 6.53
N LEU A 405 34.91 13.90 5.89
CA LEU A 405 35.59 15.09 6.37
C LEU A 405 35.11 15.52 7.76
N VAL A 406 33.79 15.57 7.98
CA VAL A 406 33.18 15.85 9.29
C VAL A 406 33.64 14.83 10.34
N TYR A 407 33.58 13.54 10.01
CA TYR A 407 34.04 12.47 10.90
C TYR A 407 35.52 12.62 11.28
N LEU A 408 36.40 12.94 10.31
CA LEU A 408 37.82 13.15 10.57
C LEU A 408 38.07 14.36 11.49
N ARG A 409 37.30 15.44 11.35
CA ARG A 409 37.40 16.61 12.22
C ARG A 409 37.10 16.25 13.68
N GLU A 410 36.11 15.39 13.91
CA GLU A 410 35.72 14.95 15.25
C GLU A 410 36.68 13.88 15.81
N ALA A 411 37.09 12.92 14.98
CA ALA A 411 37.92 11.80 15.40
C ALA A 411 39.41 12.16 15.52
N MET A 412 39.89 13.20 14.83
CA MET A 412 41.30 13.60 14.77
C MET A 412 41.48 15.12 14.94
N PRO A 413 41.14 15.69 16.11
CA PRO A 413 41.06 17.15 16.32
C PRO A 413 42.39 17.89 16.10
N GLU A 414 43.54 17.21 16.24
CA GLU A 414 44.88 17.80 16.09
C GLU A 414 45.37 17.82 14.62
N GLU A 415 44.88 16.92 13.77
CA GLU A 415 45.49 16.68 12.44
C GLU A 415 44.50 16.82 11.27
N TRP A 416 43.20 16.96 11.53
CA TRP A 416 42.18 17.03 10.48
C TRP A 416 42.42 18.15 9.46
N GLY A 417 42.97 19.29 9.88
CA GLY A 417 43.23 20.44 9.00
C GLY A 417 44.18 20.08 7.86
N LYS A 418 45.24 19.32 8.15
CA LYS A 418 46.21 18.85 7.14
C LYS A 418 45.55 17.91 6.13
N VAL A 419 44.69 17.02 6.62
CA VAL A 419 43.95 16.08 5.76
C VAL A 419 43.01 16.82 4.82
N TRP A 420 42.22 17.75 5.37
CA TRP A 420 41.29 18.58 4.60
C TRP A 420 42.02 19.41 3.55
N ALA A 421 43.19 19.97 3.86
CA ALA A 421 44.03 20.68 2.89
C ALA A 421 44.52 19.78 1.74
N SER A 422 44.94 18.54 2.03
CA SER A 422 45.29 17.58 0.98
C SER A 422 44.10 17.24 0.08
N VAL A 423 42.90 17.11 0.66
CA VAL A 423 41.65 16.91 -0.10
C VAL A 423 41.30 18.15 -0.93
N LEU A 424 41.44 19.35 -0.37
CA LEU A 424 41.18 20.62 -1.06
C LEU A 424 41.96 20.72 -2.37
N ALA A 425 43.23 20.29 -2.37
CA ALA A 425 44.09 20.33 -3.55
C ALA A 425 43.58 19.50 -4.74
N ARG A 426 42.66 18.56 -4.52
CA ARG A 426 42.08 17.68 -5.55
C ARG A 426 40.56 17.73 -5.64
N ALA A 427 39.94 18.58 -4.83
CA ALA A 427 38.50 18.71 -4.74
C ALA A 427 37.93 19.46 -5.96
N GLY A 428 36.72 19.08 -6.37
CA GLY A 428 35.94 19.89 -7.31
C GLY A 428 35.49 21.21 -6.67
N LYS A 429 35.11 22.18 -7.51
CA LYS A 429 34.80 23.57 -7.11
C LYS A 429 33.80 23.68 -5.95
N ARG A 430 32.72 22.89 -5.98
CA ARG A 430 31.69 22.89 -4.91
C ARG A 430 32.26 22.44 -3.58
N MET A 431 33.14 21.45 -3.60
CA MET A 431 33.75 20.92 -2.40
C MET A 431 34.86 21.85 -1.87
N CYS A 432 35.50 22.63 -2.74
CA CYS A 432 36.44 23.68 -2.32
C CYS A 432 35.77 24.70 -1.38
N ASP A 433 34.55 25.16 -1.70
CA ASP A 433 33.79 26.05 -0.82
C ASP A 433 33.54 25.43 0.57
N VAL A 434 33.09 24.17 0.59
CA VAL A 434 32.76 23.45 1.84
C VAL A 434 34.02 23.25 2.70
N ILE A 435 35.11 22.79 2.08
CA ILE A 435 36.38 22.53 2.77
C ILE A 435 37.00 23.83 3.29
N ALA A 436 37.09 24.87 2.44
CA ALA A 436 37.66 26.14 2.84
C ALA A 436 36.86 26.79 3.97
N LYS A 437 35.53 26.77 3.89
CA LYS A 437 34.66 27.25 4.97
C LYS A 437 34.91 26.48 6.28
N GLY A 438 34.95 25.16 6.23
CA GLY A 438 35.17 24.36 7.44
C GLY A 438 36.58 24.53 8.05
N LEU A 439 37.61 24.72 7.22
CA LEU A 439 38.96 25.09 7.68
C LEU A 439 38.96 26.44 8.40
N LEU A 440 38.29 27.46 7.84
CA LEU A 440 38.17 28.77 8.47
C LEU A 440 37.41 28.71 9.80
N GLU A 441 36.25 28.04 9.82
CA GLU A 441 35.43 27.87 11.03
C GLU A 441 36.12 27.01 12.09
N GLY A 442 37.07 26.17 11.69
CA GLY A 442 37.87 25.35 12.59
C GLY A 442 39.20 25.96 13.00
N GLY A 443 39.48 27.22 12.67
CA GLY A 443 40.72 27.90 13.07
C GLY A 443 41.98 27.39 12.35
N GLN A 444 41.83 26.83 11.15
CA GLN A 444 42.93 26.26 10.33
C GLN A 444 43.35 27.24 9.20
N GLN A 445 43.37 28.54 9.48
CA GLN A 445 43.67 29.58 8.49
C GLN A 445 45.07 29.41 7.89
N GLU A 446 46.07 29.12 8.71
CA GLU A 446 47.45 28.93 8.25
C GLU A 446 47.58 27.72 7.32
N VAL A 447 46.89 26.63 7.65
CA VAL A 447 46.87 25.42 6.83
C VAL A 447 46.18 25.67 5.49
N LEU A 448 45.07 26.42 5.50
CA LEU A 448 44.39 26.85 4.27
C LEU A 448 45.31 27.74 3.41
N ALA A 449 45.95 28.76 4.00
CA ALA A 449 46.86 29.65 3.29
C ALA A 449 48.00 28.88 2.60
N ALA A 450 48.63 27.94 3.32
CA ALA A 450 49.70 27.11 2.78
C ALA A 450 49.22 26.24 1.60
N ALA A 451 48.02 25.65 1.70
CA ALA A 451 47.45 24.83 0.62
C ALA A 451 47.16 25.67 -0.64
N LEU A 452 46.62 26.87 -0.47
CA LEU A 452 46.34 27.79 -1.58
C LEU A 452 47.63 28.30 -2.24
N GLN A 453 48.63 28.66 -1.44
CA GLN A 453 49.94 29.04 -1.95
C GLN A 453 50.57 27.92 -2.77
N ALA A 454 50.54 26.68 -2.28
CA ALA A 454 51.04 25.51 -3.02
C ALA A 454 50.30 25.29 -4.36
N ALA A 455 48.99 25.58 -4.41
CA ALA A 455 48.21 25.49 -5.64
C ALA A 455 48.62 26.56 -6.67
N VAL A 456 48.96 27.78 -6.22
CA VAL A 456 49.47 28.87 -7.08
C VAL A 456 50.88 28.55 -7.58
N GLU A 457 51.74 27.99 -6.73
CA GLU A 457 53.10 27.60 -7.09
C GLU A 457 53.14 26.42 -8.06
N ARG A 458 52.12 25.55 -8.05
CA ARG A 458 52.01 24.38 -8.94
C ARG A 458 50.63 24.29 -9.61
N PRO A 459 50.32 25.18 -10.58
CA PRO A 459 48.97 25.33 -11.13
C PRO A 459 48.38 24.07 -11.76
N THR A 460 49.22 23.24 -12.37
CA THR A 460 48.80 22.01 -13.06
C THR A 460 48.30 20.92 -12.12
N ASN A 461 48.64 21.00 -10.83
CA ASN A 461 48.28 19.96 -9.85
C ASN A 461 46.88 20.15 -9.27
N SER A 462 46.32 21.36 -9.36
CA SER A 462 45.06 21.73 -8.71
C SER A 462 44.24 22.73 -9.55
N PRO A 463 43.87 22.39 -10.80
CA PRO A 463 43.23 23.33 -11.72
C PRO A 463 41.85 23.81 -11.23
N ASP A 464 41.05 22.92 -10.62
CA ASP A 464 39.74 23.29 -10.07
C ASP A 464 39.84 24.19 -8.84
N LEU A 465 40.84 23.94 -7.98
CA LEU A 465 41.13 24.79 -6.83
C LEU A 465 41.56 26.19 -7.27
N LEU A 466 42.35 26.29 -8.34
CA LEU A 466 42.74 27.59 -8.89
C LEU A 466 41.57 28.34 -9.50
N ASP A 467 40.73 27.69 -10.32
CA ASP A 467 39.53 28.36 -10.84
C ASP A 467 38.60 28.80 -9.70
N TRP A 468 38.44 27.97 -8.66
CA TRP A 468 37.72 28.35 -7.46
C TRP A 468 38.36 29.57 -6.78
N LEU A 469 39.68 29.56 -6.54
CA LEU A 469 40.43 30.64 -5.89
C LEU A 469 40.23 31.98 -6.63
N TRP A 470 40.39 31.96 -7.95
CA TRP A 470 40.22 33.15 -8.80
C TRP A 470 38.82 33.74 -8.72
N ARG A 471 37.77 32.89 -8.66
CA ARG A 471 36.38 33.35 -8.54
C ARG A 471 36.07 33.85 -7.15
N THR A 472 36.47 33.09 -6.12
CA THR A 472 36.11 33.33 -4.72
C THR A 472 36.71 34.62 -4.18
N ARG A 473 37.89 35.04 -4.68
CA ARG A 473 38.51 36.33 -4.34
C ARG A 473 37.59 37.55 -4.55
N PHE A 474 36.66 37.46 -5.50
CA PHE A 474 35.73 38.56 -5.80
C PHE A 474 34.38 38.42 -5.10
N THR A 475 34.24 37.46 -4.17
CA THR A 475 33.01 37.24 -3.41
C THR A 475 33.08 37.89 -2.03
N SER A 476 31.93 38.25 -1.46
CA SER A 476 31.84 38.85 -0.13
C SER A 476 31.75 37.84 1.02
N GLY A 477 31.84 36.54 0.72
CA GLY A 477 31.75 35.46 1.72
C GLY A 477 33.01 35.31 2.58
N PRO A 478 32.98 34.47 3.63
CA PRO A 478 34.12 34.29 4.54
C PRO A 478 35.44 33.94 3.84
N ALA A 479 35.38 33.06 2.83
CA ALA A 479 36.53 32.71 2.03
C ALA A 479 37.03 33.90 1.17
N GLY A 480 36.13 34.69 0.58
CA GLY A 480 36.52 35.87 -0.18
C GLY A 480 37.17 36.95 0.69
N GLN A 481 36.66 37.16 1.91
CA GLN A 481 37.27 38.07 2.90
C GLN A 481 38.66 37.60 3.33
N PHE A 482 38.81 36.29 3.60
CA PHE A 482 40.11 35.69 3.92
C PHE A 482 41.14 35.86 2.79
N LEU A 483 40.71 35.76 1.53
CA LEU A 483 41.58 35.92 0.36
C LEU A 483 41.91 37.39 0.02
N ALA A 484 41.15 38.34 0.57
CA ALA A 484 41.34 39.77 0.34
C ALA A 484 42.31 40.41 1.34
N GLY A 485 42.46 39.82 2.53
CA GLY A 485 43.52 40.11 3.49
C GLY A 485 44.78 39.33 3.17
#